data_AF-A0A6I5CN40-F1
#
_entry.id   AF-A0A6I5CN40-F1
#
_cell.length_a   1.000
_cell.length_b   1.000
_cell.length_c   1.000
_cell.angle_alpha   90.00
_cell.angle_beta   90.00
_cell.angle_gamma   90.00
#
_symmetry.space_group_name_H-M   'P 1'
#
loop_
_entity.id
_entity.type
_entity.pdbx_description
1 polymer ?
#
loop_
_entity_poly.entity_id
_entity_poly.type
_entity_poly.pdbx_seq_one_letter_code
_entity_poly.pdbx_strand_id
1 'polypeptide(L)' 'MLALLQENPTRLWRPREIAAHFGDITLHAMYRQLSRWADDGLIHKIGPGLYAATAWTSTPLA' A
#
# COMPACT_ATOMS: atom_id res chain seq x y z
N MET A 1 11.06 1.66 1.03
CA MET A 1 9.78 1.48 0.30
C MET A 1 8.59 1.28 1.24
N LEU A 2 8.60 0.28 2.14
CA LEU A 2 7.51 0.08 3.11
C LEU A 2 7.35 1.26 4.08
N ALA A 3 8.47 1.85 4.54
CA ALA A 3 8.46 3.00 5.44
C ALA A 3 7.60 4.17 4.94
N LEU A 4 7.58 4.43 3.62
CA LEU A 4 6.76 5.48 3.01
C LEU A 4 5.26 5.26 3.25
N LEU A 5 4.80 4.00 3.16
CA LEU A 5 3.41 3.67 3.47
C LEU A 5 3.14 3.80 4.98
N GLN A 6 4.11 3.44 5.81
CA GLN A 6 4.01 3.53 7.27
C GLN A 6 4.07 4.98 7.79
N GLU A 7 4.67 5.92 7.06
CA GLU A 7 4.62 7.35 7.38
C GLU A 7 3.19 7.90 7.32
N ASN A 8 2.36 7.35 6.43
CA ASN A 8 0.96 7.75 6.29
C ASN A 8 0.08 6.48 6.17
N PRO A 9 -0.17 5.79 7.29
CA PRO A 9 -0.77 4.46 7.27
C PRO A 9 -2.24 4.48 6.83
N THR A 10 -2.96 5.57 7.11
CA THR A 10 -4.35 5.81 6.70
C THR A 10 -4.48 6.29 5.25
N ARG A 11 -3.36 6.68 4.62
CA ARG A 11 -3.38 7.16 3.24
C ARG A 11 -3.48 5.97 2.30
N LEU A 12 -4.32 6.15 1.28
CA LEU A 12 -4.44 5.21 0.18
C LEU A 12 -3.33 5.47 -0.84
N TRP A 13 -2.54 4.44 -1.10
CA TRP A 13 -1.43 4.50 -2.04
C TRP A 13 -1.76 3.76 -3.33
N ARG A 14 -1.50 4.41 -4.46
CA ARG A 14 -1.54 3.78 -5.78
C ARG A 14 -0.15 3.27 -6.16
N PRO A 15 -0.02 2.10 -6.81
CA PRO A 15 1.25 1.59 -7.29
C PRO A 15 1.99 2.59 -8.20
N ARG A 16 1.26 3.38 -9.00
CA ARG A 16 1.84 4.46 -9.83
C ARG A 16 2.48 5.57 -8.99
N GLU A 17 1.85 5.98 -7.89
CA GLU A 17 2.41 7.03 -7.02
C GLU A 17 3.66 6.54 -6.30
N ILE A 18 3.62 5.30 -5.80
CA ILE A 18 4.79 4.68 -5.18
C ILE A 18 5.90 4.54 -6.23
N ALA A 19 5.62 4.01 -7.43
CA ALA A 19 6.61 3.89 -8.50
C ALA A 19 7.22 5.24 -8.91
N ALA A 20 6.41 6.30 -8.99
CA ALA A 20 6.90 7.65 -9.26
C ALA A 20 7.81 8.19 -8.13
N HIS A 21 7.52 7.84 -6.87
CA HIS A 21 8.36 8.21 -5.72
C HIS A 21 9.73 7.52 -5.74
N PHE A 22 9.82 6.28 -6.23
CA PHE A 22 11.08 5.54 -6.30
C PHE A 22 11.83 5.74 -7.62
N GLY A 23 11.16 6.17 -8.69
CA GLY A 23 11.75 6.58 -9.98
C GLY A 23 12.34 5.45 -10.82
N ASP A 24 12.90 4.43 -10.18
CA ASP A 24 13.66 3.33 -10.80
C ASP A 24 12.88 1.99 -10.80
N ILE A 25 11.75 1.93 -10.10
CA ILE A 25 10.99 0.70 -9.92
C ILE A 25 9.85 0.62 -10.95
N THR A 26 9.87 -0.45 -11.76
CA THR A 26 8.79 -0.73 -12.71
C THR A 26 7.46 -1.01 -12.00
N LEU A 27 6.35 -0.63 -12.65
CA LEU A 27 5.00 -0.83 -12.10
C LEU A 27 4.73 -2.31 -11.76
N HIS A 28 5.26 -3.24 -12.55
CA HIS A 28 5.10 -4.67 -12.36
C HIS A 28 5.82 -5.16 -11.09
N ALA A 29 7.06 -4.70 -10.86
CA ALA A 29 7.78 -4.98 -9.62
C ALA A 29 7.05 -4.39 -8.41
N MET A 30 6.49 -3.18 -8.54
CA MET A 30 5.68 -2.54 -7.51
C MET A 30 4.43 -3.36 -7.15
N TYR A 31 3.69 -3.85 -8.14
CA TYR A 31 2.53 -4.70 -7.91
C TYR A 31 2.88 -6.00 -7.19
N ARG A 32 3.97 -6.66 -7.57
CA ARG A 32 4.45 -7.87 -6.89
C ARG A 32 4.83 -7.60 -5.44
N GLN A 33 5.52 -6.50 -5.19
CA GLN A 33 5.96 -6.17 -3.84
C GLN A 33 4.80 -5.76 -2.93
N LEU A 34 3.85 -4.96 -3.43
CA LEU A 34 2.60 -4.63 -2.73
C LEU A 34 1.76 -5.88 -2.45
N SER A 35 1.62 -6.77 -3.44
CA SER A 35 0.86 -8.01 -3.26
C SER A 35 1.50 -8.91 -2.20
N ARG A 36 2.83 -8.99 -2.18
CA ARG A 36 3.56 -9.73 -1.13
C ARG A 36 3.35 -9.12 0.25
N TRP A 37 3.41 -7.80 0.39
CA TRP A 37 3.13 -7.16 1.67
C TRP A 37 1.68 -7.32 2.12
N ALA A 38 0.75 -7.38 1.17
CA ALA A 38 -0.65 -7.65 1.48
C ALA A 38 -0.87 -9.09 1.96
N ASP A 39 -0.18 -10.06 1.34
CA ASP A 39 -0.18 -11.46 1.75
C ASP A 39 0.46 -11.65 3.14
N ASP A 40 1.54 -10.93 3.42
CA ASP A 40 2.24 -10.91 4.71
C ASP A 40 1.45 -10.15 5.82
N GLY A 41 0.36 -9.45 5.45
CA GLY A 41 -0.45 -8.66 6.37
C GLY A 41 0.18 -7.32 6.80
N LEU A 42 1.25 -6.88 6.12
CA LEU A 42 1.92 -5.60 6.37
C LEU A 42 1.15 -4.40 5.81
N ILE A 43 0.34 -4.63 4.78
CA ILE A 43 -0.54 -3.65 4.16
C ILE A 43 -1.88 -4.31 3.83
N HIS A 44 -2.90 -3.52 3.57
CA HIS A 44 -4.21 -4.00 3.16
C HIS A 44 -4.56 -3.49 1.77
N LYS A 45 -4.99 -4.41 0.90
CA LYS A 45 -5.54 -4.07 -0.40
C LYS A 45 -6.98 -3.61 -0.22
N ILE A 46 -7.20 -2.32 -0.39
CA ILE A 46 -8.49 -1.67 -0.19
C ILE A 46 -9.37 -1.76 -1.44
N GLY A 47 -8.76 -1.78 -2.62
CA GLY A 47 -9.48 -1.81 -3.89
C GLY A 47 -8.58 -2.14 -5.09
N PRO A 48 -9.09 -2.03 -6.32
CA PRO A 48 -8.31 -2.32 -7.53
C PRO A 48 -7.15 -1.32 -7.68
N GLY A 49 -5.96 -1.74 -7.23
CA GLY A 49 -4.76 -0.90 -7.24
C GLY A 49 -4.69 0.14 -6.12
N LEU A 50 -5.42 -0.06 -5.01
CA LEU A 50 -5.37 0.79 -3.83
C LEU A 50 -4.92 -0.03 -2.62
N TYR A 51 -3.87 0.46 -1.96
CA TYR A 51 -3.27 -0.18 -0.80
C TYR A 51 -3.13 0.80 0.35
N ALA A 52 -3.36 0.36 1.58
CA ALA A 52 -3.15 1.14 2.79
C ALA A 52 -2.24 0.38 3.75
N ALA A 53 -1.43 1.07 4.54
CA ALA A 53 -0.55 0.42 5.51
C ALA A 53 -1.31 -0.04 6.77
N THR A 54 -2.43 0.59 7.09
CA THR A 54 -3.35 0.12 8.12
C THR A 54 -4.45 -0.76 7.52
N ALA A 55 -4.86 -1.78 8.29
CA ALA A 55 -6.18 -2.39 8.09
C ALA A 55 -7.20 -1.26 8.14
N TRP A 56 -8.15 -1.27 7.22
CA TRP A 56 -9.30 -0.39 7.35
C TRP A 56 -10.08 -0.88 8.57
N THR A 57 -9.71 -0.38 9.74
CA THR A 57 -10.55 -0.46 10.92
C THR A 57 -11.68 0.50 10.62
N SER A 58 -12.79 -0.03 10.08
CA SER A 58 -14.09 0.53 10.41
C SER A 58 -14.13 0.49 11.93
N THR A 59 -13.75 1.60 12.57
CA THR A 59 -14.03 1.78 13.99
C THR A 59 -15.53 1.53 14.12
N PRO A 60 -16.00 0.44 14.75
CA PRO A 60 -17.42 0.34 15.02
C PRO A 60 -17.72 1.53 15.93
N LEU A 61 -18.53 2.45 15.43
CA LEU A 61 -19.05 3.56 16.21
C LEU A 61 -19.84 2.92 17.36
N ALA A 62 -19.27 2.95 18.57
CA ALA A 62 -19.92 2.53 19.80
C ALA A 62 -20.84 3.64 20.31
#